data_AF-A0A959KVW5-F1
#
_entry.id   AF-A0A959KVW5-F1
#
_cell.length_a   1.000
_cell.length_b   1.000
_cell.length_c   1.000
_cell.angle_alpha   90.00
_cell.angle_beta   90.00
_cell.angle_gamma   90.00
#
_symmetry.space_group_name_H-M   'P 1'
#
loop_
_entity.id
_entity.type
_entity.pdbx_description
1 polymer ?
#
loop_
_entity_poly.entity_id
_entity_poly.type
_entity_poly.pdbx_seq_one_letter_code
_entity_poly.pdbx_strand_id
1 'polypeptide(L)'
;MKMQKIAFLVVPLALLSTTATTQTFGTVSETGQGTYTHSGNKITYRWEHPTIQGDVYVMTFSIIYPRGIDYMKSVYGQKLHNHGNYSRFIQRDPFQKDLETVADALRELARKNGLNEVRLALSFVQALPYQDGLGSYQKYAVETLLDTAGDCSDTSVLLAGIFAVWGYDSVFLEFPEHLAVGLWTDPIPGGTYWSHRGRRFYLCETTGTGWEIGFGDPQYRKATISEVNR
;
A
#
# COMPACT_ATOMS: atom_id res chain seq x y z
N MET A 1 16.52 22.76 -13.09
CA MET A 1 15.20 22.67 -13.75
C MET A 1 14.61 21.34 -13.34
N LYS A 2 13.52 21.30 -12.56
CA LYS A 2 12.89 20.03 -12.11
C LYS A 2 12.35 19.31 -13.35
N MET A 3 12.82 18.10 -13.63
CA MET A 3 12.34 17.30 -14.76
C MET A 3 11.14 16.46 -14.30
N GLN A 4 10.01 16.57 -15.02
CA GLN A 4 8.94 15.58 -14.92
C GLN A 4 9.30 14.38 -15.81
N LYS A 5 9.33 13.19 -15.22
CA LYS A 5 9.55 11.92 -15.94
C LYS A 5 8.29 11.06 -15.82
N ILE A 6 7.90 10.38 -16.89
CA ILE A 6 6.69 9.56 -16.95
C ILE A 6 7.08 8.09 -17.00
N ALA A 7 6.52 7.26 -16.12
CA ALA A 7 6.80 5.82 -16.02
C ALA A 7 5.52 4.98 -16.02
N PHE A 8 5.53 3.85 -16.73
CA PHE A 8 4.35 2.97 -16.88
C PHE A 8 4.72 1.49 -16.67
N LEU A 9 3.86 0.74 -15.97
CA LEU A 9 3.90 -0.74 -15.92
C LEU A 9 2.47 -1.32 -15.84
N VAL A 10 2.22 -2.42 -16.55
CA VAL A 10 0.95 -3.18 -16.56
C VAL A 10 1.20 -4.59 -16.03
N VAL A 11 0.35 -5.05 -15.11
CA VAL A 11 0.49 -6.32 -14.40
C VAL A 11 -0.77 -7.17 -14.55
N PRO A 12 -0.69 -8.31 -15.25
CA PRO A 12 -1.74 -9.32 -15.19
C PRO A 12 -1.56 -10.20 -13.95
N LEU A 13 -2.59 -10.30 -13.09
CA LEU A 13 -2.71 -11.43 -12.15
C LEU A 13 -3.05 -12.70 -12.97
N ALA A 14 -2.61 -13.89 -12.54
CA ALA A 14 -2.59 -15.10 -13.38
C ALA A 14 -3.98 -15.61 -13.86
N LEU A 15 -4.02 -16.09 -15.11
CA LEU A 15 -5.20 -16.31 -15.98
C LEU A 15 -6.12 -17.50 -15.62
N LEU A 16 -7.43 -17.29 -15.79
CA LEU A 16 -8.28 -18.09 -16.70
C LEU A 16 -9.24 -17.11 -17.41
N SER A 17 -9.47 -17.35 -18.69
CA SER A 17 -10.12 -16.43 -19.64
C SER A 17 -11.60 -16.20 -19.35
N THR A 18 -12.02 -14.92 -19.25
CA THR A 18 -13.37 -14.50 -19.66
C THR A 18 -13.37 -13.03 -20.13
N THR A 19 -14.20 -12.78 -21.14
CA THR A 19 -14.52 -11.47 -21.75
C THR A 19 -15.08 -10.47 -20.74
N ALA A 20 -14.60 -9.23 -20.76
CA ALA A 20 -15.05 -8.15 -19.88
C ALA A 20 -16.05 -7.21 -20.57
N THR A 21 -17.15 -6.89 -19.89
CA THR A 21 -18.08 -5.80 -20.23
C THR A 21 -17.60 -4.50 -19.59
N THR A 22 -17.68 -3.39 -20.33
CA THR A 22 -17.24 -2.07 -19.89
C THR A 22 -18.27 -1.42 -18.96
N GLN A 23 -17.89 -1.16 -17.70
CA GLN A 23 -18.52 -0.14 -16.86
C GLN A 23 -17.42 0.79 -16.34
N THR A 24 -17.70 2.09 -16.37
CA THR A 24 -16.83 3.17 -15.92
C THR A 24 -17.39 3.75 -14.63
N PHE A 25 -16.61 3.71 -13.54
CA PHE A 25 -16.86 4.47 -12.32
C PHE A 25 -15.55 5.03 -11.75
N GLY A 26 -15.62 6.26 -11.22
CA GLY A 26 -14.64 6.90 -10.34
C GLY A 26 -13.81 8.02 -10.98
N THR A 27 -14.02 9.27 -10.55
CA THR A 27 -13.06 10.38 -10.63
C THR A 27 -12.97 11.10 -9.28
N VAL A 28 -11.72 11.18 -8.78
CA VAL A 28 -11.08 12.17 -7.90
C VAL A 28 -11.57 12.32 -6.44
N SER A 29 -10.63 12.19 -5.48
CA SER A 29 -10.76 12.75 -4.12
C SER A 29 -10.10 14.14 -4.06
N GLU A 30 -10.67 15.04 -3.24
CA GLU A 30 -10.34 16.47 -3.17
C GLU A 30 -9.03 16.81 -2.41
N THR A 31 -8.17 15.84 -2.11
CA THR A 31 -7.07 15.98 -1.13
C THR A 31 -5.66 16.00 -1.71
N GLY A 32 -5.49 16.08 -3.04
CA GLY A 32 -4.16 16.02 -3.67
C GLY A 32 -3.52 14.63 -3.66
N GLN A 33 -4.34 13.59 -3.45
CA GLN A 33 -3.97 12.17 -3.54
C GLN A 33 -3.96 11.70 -5.01
N GLY A 34 -3.45 10.48 -5.25
CA GLY A 34 -3.43 9.89 -6.58
C GLY A 34 -4.82 9.69 -7.18
N THR A 35 -4.84 9.28 -8.45
CA THR A 35 -6.08 8.99 -9.20
C THR A 35 -6.12 7.54 -9.61
N TYR A 36 -7.32 6.99 -9.80
CA TYR A 36 -7.50 5.66 -10.34
C TYR A 36 -8.61 5.64 -11.39
N THR A 37 -8.59 4.62 -12.26
CA THR A 37 -9.66 4.36 -13.25
C THR A 37 -9.97 2.87 -13.32
N HIS A 38 -11.25 2.54 -13.51
CA HIS A 38 -11.74 1.18 -13.73
C HIS A 38 -12.07 0.94 -15.20
N SER A 39 -11.68 -0.21 -15.73
CA SER A 39 -12.08 -0.69 -17.06
C SER A 39 -12.24 -2.21 -17.03
N GLY A 40 -13.48 -2.68 -16.88
CA GLY A 40 -13.77 -4.10 -16.72
C GLY A 40 -13.10 -4.67 -15.47
N ASN A 41 -12.22 -5.65 -15.64
CA ASN A 41 -11.45 -6.24 -14.56
C ASN A 41 -10.09 -5.57 -14.30
N LYS A 42 -9.82 -4.44 -14.92
CA LYS A 42 -8.56 -3.68 -14.76
C LYS A 42 -8.79 -2.44 -13.91
N ILE A 43 -7.91 -2.21 -12.95
CA ILE A 43 -7.77 -0.94 -12.23
C ILE A 43 -6.43 -0.32 -12.59
N THR A 44 -6.41 0.98 -12.89
CA THR A 44 -5.19 1.73 -13.19
C THR A 44 -5.03 2.87 -12.21
N TYR A 45 -3.96 2.86 -11.42
CA TYR A 45 -3.57 3.91 -10.49
C TYR A 45 -2.55 4.83 -11.13
N ARG A 46 -2.63 6.11 -10.79
CA ARG A 46 -1.70 7.15 -11.22
C ARG A 46 -1.39 8.09 -10.07
N TRP A 47 -0.11 8.31 -9.77
CA TRP A 47 0.32 9.19 -8.68
C TRP A 47 1.63 9.90 -8.98
N GLU A 48 1.95 10.91 -8.18
CA GLU A 48 3.25 11.57 -8.19
C GLU A 48 4.18 10.95 -7.14
N HIS A 49 5.37 10.55 -7.57
CA HIS A 49 6.43 10.02 -6.72
C HIS A 49 7.58 11.03 -6.62
N PRO A 50 7.69 11.79 -5.53
CA PRO A 50 8.86 12.63 -5.28
C PRO A 50 10.06 11.77 -4.88
N THR A 51 11.24 12.16 -5.33
CA THR A 51 12.53 11.57 -4.93
C THR A 51 13.25 12.48 -3.95
N ILE A 52 14.21 11.93 -3.19
CA ILE A 52 15.06 12.69 -2.27
C ILE A 52 15.81 13.81 -3.01
N GLN A 53 16.21 13.55 -4.26
CA GLN A 53 16.93 14.49 -5.10
C GLN A 53 16.05 15.65 -5.62
N GLY A 54 14.73 15.60 -5.37
CA GLY A 54 13.77 16.63 -5.76
C GLY A 54 13.17 16.45 -7.16
N ASP A 55 13.50 15.36 -7.86
CA ASP A 55 12.78 14.94 -9.07
C ASP A 55 11.39 14.40 -8.70
N VAL A 56 10.41 14.57 -9.59
CA VAL A 56 9.06 14.04 -9.44
C VAL A 56 8.72 13.15 -10.64
N TYR A 57 8.32 11.92 -10.36
CA TYR A 57 7.89 10.95 -11.37
C TYR A 57 6.37 10.82 -11.37
N VAL A 58 5.74 10.91 -12.53
CA VAL A 58 4.33 10.56 -12.67
C VAL A 58 4.27 9.07 -12.99
N MET A 59 3.82 8.30 -12.01
CA MET A 59 3.77 6.86 -12.05
C MET A 59 2.40 6.39 -12.52
N THR A 60 2.36 5.33 -13.31
CA THR A 60 1.13 4.62 -13.65
C THR A 60 1.31 3.12 -13.44
N PHE A 61 0.38 2.53 -12.70
CA PHE A 61 0.39 1.12 -12.33
C PHE A 61 -0.97 0.51 -12.59
N SER A 62 -1.03 -0.53 -13.40
CA SER A 62 -2.29 -1.23 -13.70
C SER A 62 -2.29 -2.64 -13.15
N ILE A 63 -3.37 -3.02 -12.47
CA ILE A 63 -3.65 -4.37 -11.99
C ILE A 63 -4.84 -4.92 -12.78
N ILE A 64 -4.69 -6.11 -13.36
CA ILE A 64 -5.79 -6.85 -13.98
C ILE A 64 -6.19 -7.98 -13.04
N TYR A 65 -7.46 -8.06 -12.68
CA TYR A 65 -8.07 -9.07 -11.80
C TYR A 65 -8.79 -10.14 -12.64
N PRO A 66 -8.12 -11.18 -13.14
CA PRO A 66 -8.66 -12.14 -14.10
C PRO A 66 -9.87 -12.90 -13.58
N ARG A 67 -9.94 -13.16 -12.27
CA ARG A 67 -11.09 -13.80 -11.62
C ARG A 67 -12.32 -12.90 -11.52
N GLY A 68 -12.20 -11.61 -11.88
CA GLY A 68 -13.26 -10.62 -11.79
C GLY A 68 -13.34 -9.99 -10.39
N ILE A 69 -13.68 -8.70 -10.35
CA ILE A 69 -13.79 -7.93 -9.11
C ILE A 69 -14.91 -8.50 -8.21
N ASP A 70 -16.04 -8.90 -8.81
CA ASP A 70 -17.20 -9.45 -8.08
C ASP A 70 -16.86 -10.77 -7.37
N TYR A 71 -16.11 -11.65 -8.03
CA TYR A 71 -15.62 -12.88 -7.39
C TYR A 71 -14.75 -12.55 -6.17
N MET A 72 -13.78 -11.66 -6.32
CA MET A 72 -12.87 -11.28 -5.22
C MET A 72 -13.66 -10.71 -4.04
N LYS A 73 -14.61 -9.81 -4.30
CA LYS A 73 -15.51 -9.25 -3.28
C LYS A 73 -16.36 -10.32 -2.59
N SER A 74 -16.81 -11.34 -3.32
CA SER A 74 -17.58 -12.45 -2.73
C SER A 74 -16.76 -13.29 -1.74
N VAL A 75 -15.45 -13.42 -1.95
CA VAL A 75 -14.55 -14.14 -1.04
C VAL A 75 -14.36 -13.35 0.26
N TYR A 76 -14.15 -12.03 0.18
CA TYR A 76 -13.99 -11.18 1.37
C TYR A 76 -15.26 -11.14 2.21
N GLY A 77 -16.45 -11.03 1.59
CA GLY A 77 -17.73 -11.01 2.31
C GLY A 77 -18.00 -12.24 3.19
N GLN A 78 -17.20 -13.31 3.07
CA GLN A 78 -17.29 -14.53 3.89
C GLN A 78 -16.22 -14.61 5.01
N LYS A 79 -15.31 -13.64 5.12
CA LYS A 79 -14.22 -13.64 6.09
C LYS A 79 -14.55 -12.79 7.32
N LEU A 80 -13.79 -13.00 8.39
CA LEU A 80 -13.88 -12.19 9.60
C LEU A 80 -12.97 -10.97 9.46
N HIS A 81 -13.57 -9.78 9.44
CA HIS A 81 -12.89 -8.51 9.20
C HIS A 81 -12.77 -7.64 10.44
N ASN A 82 -12.55 -8.20 11.63
CA ASN A 82 -12.44 -7.37 12.85
C ASN A 82 -11.07 -6.68 12.96
N HIS A 83 -11.04 -5.47 13.50
CA HIS A 83 -9.80 -4.80 13.89
C HIS A 83 -9.04 -5.59 14.98
N GLY A 84 -7.71 -5.41 15.00
CA GLY A 84 -6.81 -6.04 15.95
C GLY A 84 -6.18 -7.33 15.42
N ASN A 85 -4.99 -7.63 15.95
CA ASN A 85 -4.11 -8.69 15.46
C ASN A 85 -3.87 -8.59 13.94
N TYR A 86 -3.41 -7.40 13.49
CA TYR A 86 -3.24 -7.06 12.08
C TYR A 86 -2.35 -8.03 11.29
N SER A 87 -1.42 -8.72 11.97
CA SER A 87 -0.56 -9.75 11.37
C SER A 87 -1.35 -10.88 10.71
N ARG A 88 -2.55 -11.20 11.21
CA ARG A 88 -3.42 -12.22 10.60
C ARG A 88 -3.86 -11.85 9.18
N PHE A 89 -3.96 -10.56 8.86
CA PHE A 89 -4.34 -10.07 7.53
C PHE A 89 -3.19 -10.20 6.52
N ILE A 90 -1.98 -10.46 7.00
CA ILE A 90 -0.84 -10.84 6.17
C ILE A 90 -0.73 -12.36 6.09
N GLN A 91 -0.72 -13.03 7.23
CA GLN A 91 -0.48 -14.48 7.31
C GLN A 91 -1.60 -15.35 6.74
N ARG A 92 -2.83 -14.82 6.75
CA ARG A 92 -4.03 -15.53 6.29
C ARG A 92 -4.72 -14.78 5.15
N ASP A 93 -3.96 -13.97 4.40
CA ASP A 93 -4.50 -13.30 3.21
C ASP A 93 -4.98 -14.35 2.20
N PRO A 94 -6.29 -14.42 1.87
CA PRO A 94 -6.82 -15.36 0.89
C PRO A 94 -6.27 -15.14 -0.52
N PHE A 95 -5.63 -13.99 -0.77
CA PHE A 95 -5.09 -13.55 -2.04
C PHE A 95 -3.59 -13.25 -1.95
N GLN A 96 -2.87 -13.97 -1.07
CA GLN A 96 -1.41 -13.84 -0.92
C GLN A 96 -0.65 -13.88 -2.26
N LYS A 97 -1.01 -14.79 -3.18
CA LYS A 97 -0.38 -14.89 -4.51
C LYS A 97 -0.63 -13.67 -5.40
N ASP A 98 -1.80 -13.05 -5.25
CA ASP A 98 -2.12 -11.83 -5.97
C ASP A 98 -1.32 -10.65 -5.41
N LEU A 99 -1.18 -10.57 -4.08
CA LEU A 99 -0.31 -9.61 -3.41
C LEU A 99 1.15 -9.77 -3.84
N GLU A 100 1.65 -11.01 -3.92
CA GLU A 100 3.00 -11.31 -4.42
C GLU A 100 3.22 -10.73 -5.83
N THR A 101 2.26 -10.98 -6.73
CA THR A 101 2.33 -10.47 -8.11
C THR A 101 2.30 -8.94 -8.16
N VAL A 102 1.47 -8.29 -7.34
CA VAL A 102 1.42 -6.83 -7.24
C VAL A 102 2.75 -6.26 -6.71
N ALA A 103 3.27 -6.85 -5.63
CA ALA A 103 4.51 -6.42 -5.01
C ALA A 103 5.70 -6.58 -5.96
N ASP A 104 5.83 -7.72 -6.64
CA ASP A 104 6.91 -7.96 -7.62
C ASP A 104 6.86 -6.96 -8.77
N ALA A 105 5.67 -6.60 -9.22
CA ALA A 105 5.53 -5.60 -10.25
C ALA A 105 5.85 -4.17 -9.79
N LEU A 106 5.50 -3.79 -8.55
CA LEU A 106 5.95 -2.51 -7.98
C LEU A 106 7.48 -2.45 -7.89
N ARG A 107 8.13 -3.56 -7.49
CA ARG A 107 9.59 -3.68 -7.47
C ARG A 107 10.19 -3.57 -8.88
N GLU A 108 9.59 -4.21 -9.87
CA GLU A 108 10.02 -4.10 -11.26
C GLU A 108 9.84 -2.67 -11.82
N LEU A 109 8.74 -2.00 -11.45
CA LEU A 109 8.50 -0.60 -11.80
C LEU A 109 9.57 0.30 -11.19
N ALA A 110 9.95 0.08 -9.93
CA ALA A 110 11.04 0.80 -9.29
C ALA A 110 12.39 0.55 -10.01
N ARG A 111 12.73 -0.73 -10.22
CA ARG A 111 13.98 -1.16 -10.87
C ARG A 111 14.14 -0.55 -12.26
N LYS A 112 13.10 -0.60 -13.10
CA LYS A 112 13.12 -0.04 -14.48
C LYS A 112 13.39 1.47 -14.52
N ASN A 113 13.03 2.18 -13.47
CA ASN A 113 13.16 3.64 -13.38
C ASN A 113 14.31 4.08 -12.48
N GLY A 114 15.12 3.15 -11.95
CA GLY A 114 16.21 3.45 -11.02
C GLY A 114 15.73 4.08 -9.71
N LEU A 115 14.51 3.75 -9.28
CA LEU A 115 13.89 4.27 -8.06
C LEU A 115 14.08 3.31 -6.89
N ASN A 116 14.03 3.83 -5.67
CA ASN A 116 14.05 3.01 -4.47
C ASN A 116 12.67 2.34 -4.28
N GLU A 117 12.63 1.01 -4.26
CA GLU A 117 11.39 0.22 -4.21
C GLU A 117 10.55 0.47 -2.96
N VAL A 118 11.17 0.62 -1.79
CA VAL A 118 10.50 0.90 -0.51
C VAL A 118 9.77 2.24 -0.58
N ARG A 119 10.46 3.28 -1.05
CA ARG A 119 9.89 4.64 -1.19
C ARG A 119 8.80 4.68 -2.26
N LEU A 120 8.98 3.95 -3.35
CA LEU A 120 7.96 3.84 -4.40
C LEU A 120 6.69 3.17 -3.85
N ALA A 121 6.81 2.04 -3.14
CA ALA A 121 5.67 1.39 -2.49
C ALA A 121 4.99 2.31 -1.47
N LEU A 122 5.76 2.98 -0.61
CA LEU A 122 5.22 3.94 0.35
C LEU A 122 4.41 5.04 -0.35
N SER A 123 4.99 5.70 -1.36
CA SER A 123 4.30 6.76 -2.11
C SER A 123 3.07 6.26 -2.88
N PHE A 124 3.10 5.02 -3.37
CA PHE A 124 1.96 4.40 -4.03
C PHE A 124 0.81 4.20 -3.05
N VAL A 125 1.09 3.65 -1.87
CA VAL A 125 0.08 3.45 -0.82
C VAL A 125 -0.47 4.79 -0.31
N GLN A 126 0.39 5.78 -0.08
CA GLN A 126 0.00 7.14 0.31
C GLN A 126 -0.91 7.84 -0.72
N ALA A 127 -0.78 7.46 -1.98
CA ALA A 127 -1.57 8.03 -3.06
C ALA A 127 -2.98 7.41 -3.17
N LEU A 128 -3.28 6.36 -2.42
CA LEU A 128 -4.64 5.83 -2.35
C LEU A 128 -5.55 6.81 -1.60
N PRO A 129 -6.77 7.08 -2.11
CA PRO A 129 -7.78 7.82 -1.38
C PRO A 129 -7.95 7.34 0.06
N TYR A 130 -7.88 8.27 1.01
CA TYR A 130 -8.21 7.98 2.39
C TYR A 130 -9.73 7.88 2.55
N GLN A 131 -10.20 6.78 3.13
CA GLN A 131 -11.61 6.59 3.45
C GLN A 131 -11.75 6.33 4.94
N ASP A 132 -12.28 7.32 5.67
CA ASP A 132 -12.56 7.18 7.08
C ASP A 132 -13.81 6.31 7.32
N GLY A 133 -13.85 5.56 8.42
CA GLY A 133 -15.10 5.08 8.99
C GLY A 133 -15.82 3.90 8.30
N LEU A 134 -15.14 2.78 8.03
CA LEU A 134 -15.83 1.49 7.79
C LEU A 134 -16.22 0.75 9.09
N GLY A 135 -16.07 1.41 10.25
CA GLY A 135 -16.34 0.82 11.55
C GLY A 135 -15.22 -0.13 11.98
N SER A 136 -15.55 -1.38 12.27
CA SER A 136 -14.57 -2.39 12.71
C SER A 136 -14.03 -3.25 11.57
N TYR A 137 -14.31 -2.92 10.31
CA TYR A 137 -13.97 -3.72 9.13
C TYR A 137 -12.54 -3.45 8.66
N GLN A 138 -11.63 -4.38 8.93
CA GLN A 138 -10.25 -4.37 8.43
C GLN A 138 -10.17 -5.10 7.09
N LYS A 139 -9.69 -4.41 6.04
CA LYS A 139 -9.46 -5.01 4.71
C LYS A 139 -8.21 -5.86 4.67
N TYR A 140 -8.19 -6.85 3.77
CA TYR A 140 -6.94 -7.48 3.32
C TYR A 140 -6.20 -6.57 2.32
N ALA A 141 -4.91 -6.83 2.08
CA ALA A 141 -4.09 -5.97 1.22
C ALA A 141 -4.66 -5.80 -0.20
N VAL A 142 -5.06 -6.91 -0.83
CA VAL A 142 -5.63 -6.90 -2.19
C VAL A 142 -7.03 -6.28 -2.21
N GLU A 143 -7.75 -6.30 -1.09
CA GLU A 143 -9.05 -5.66 -0.95
C GLU A 143 -8.93 -4.13 -0.96
N THR A 144 -7.95 -3.58 -0.24
CA THR A 144 -7.61 -2.15 -0.27
C THR A 144 -7.32 -1.66 -1.70
N LEU A 145 -6.62 -2.48 -2.50
CA LEU A 145 -6.38 -2.19 -3.90
C LEU A 145 -7.69 -2.22 -4.71
N LEU A 146 -8.49 -3.29 -4.58
CA LEU A 146 -9.76 -3.44 -5.30
C LEU A 146 -10.76 -2.32 -5.03
N ASP A 147 -10.87 -1.90 -3.77
CA ASP A 147 -11.74 -0.81 -3.35
C ASP A 147 -11.14 0.56 -3.65
N THR A 148 -9.86 0.62 -4.00
CA THR A 148 -9.11 1.83 -4.34
C THR A 148 -9.02 2.87 -3.21
N ALA A 149 -9.40 2.49 -2.00
CA ALA A 149 -9.43 3.34 -0.82
C ALA A 149 -9.36 2.49 0.45
N GLY A 150 -8.85 3.10 1.53
CA GLY A 150 -8.78 2.48 2.85
C GLY A 150 -8.45 3.50 3.93
N ASP A 151 -8.57 3.09 5.18
CA ASP A 151 -8.15 3.88 6.34
C ASP A 151 -6.67 3.64 6.71
N CYS A 152 -6.24 4.14 7.87
CA CYS A 152 -4.88 3.96 8.38
C CYS A 152 -4.48 2.47 8.50
N SER A 153 -5.42 1.62 8.86
CA SER A 153 -5.18 0.21 9.13
C SER A 153 -5.12 -0.60 7.84
N ASP A 154 -6.03 -0.35 6.90
CA ASP A 154 -6.06 -0.94 5.56
C ASP A 154 -4.78 -0.64 4.76
N THR A 155 -4.34 0.62 4.80
CA THR A 155 -3.14 1.07 4.08
C THR A 155 -1.86 0.56 4.73
N SER A 156 -1.81 0.50 6.07
CA SER A 156 -0.70 -0.12 6.81
C SER A 156 -0.58 -1.63 6.54
N VAL A 157 -1.69 -2.36 6.51
CA VAL A 157 -1.71 -3.79 6.15
C VAL A 157 -1.22 -3.99 4.72
N LEU A 158 -1.67 -3.17 3.76
CA LEU A 158 -1.18 -3.23 2.38
C LEU A 158 0.34 -3.01 2.30
N LEU A 159 0.87 -1.96 2.92
CA LEU A 159 2.30 -1.66 2.87
C LEU A 159 3.14 -2.75 3.56
N ALA A 160 2.73 -3.19 4.75
CA ALA A 160 3.39 -4.26 5.48
C ALA A 160 3.38 -5.58 4.70
N GLY A 161 2.28 -5.89 3.99
CA GLY A 161 2.19 -7.06 3.12
C GLY A 161 3.15 -7.01 1.93
N ILE A 162 3.28 -5.85 1.27
CA ILE A 162 4.28 -5.64 0.22
C ILE A 162 5.70 -5.86 0.77
N PHE A 163 6.02 -5.27 1.93
CA PHE A 163 7.31 -5.46 2.59
C PHE A 163 7.57 -6.92 2.98
N ALA A 164 6.55 -7.63 3.45
CA ALA A 164 6.66 -9.04 3.80
C ALA A 164 7.01 -9.91 2.58
N VAL A 165 6.32 -9.72 1.44
CA VAL A 165 6.66 -10.40 0.16
C VAL A 165 8.11 -10.13 -0.22
N TRP A 166 8.54 -8.89 -0.04
CA TRP A 166 9.87 -8.43 -0.40
C TRP A 166 10.98 -8.86 0.56
N GLY A 167 10.65 -9.46 1.70
CA GLY A 167 11.60 -9.88 2.73
C GLY A 167 12.11 -8.74 3.62
N TYR A 168 11.45 -7.58 3.63
CA TYR A 168 11.77 -6.50 4.55
C TYR A 168 11.17 -6.77 5.94
N ASP A 169 11.98 -6.62 6.98
CA ASP A 169 11.48 -6.69 8.35
C ASP A 169 10.70 -5.42 8.69
N SER A 170 9.42 -5.60 8.99
CA SER A 170 8.53 -4.53 9.42
C SER A 170 7.69 -4.94 10.62
N VAL A 171 7.17 -3.95 11.31
CA VAL A 171 6.25 -4.07 12.44
C VAL A 171 5.06 -3.15 12.23
N PHE A 172 3.95 -3.44 12.89
CA PHE A 172 2.89 -2.47 13.09
C PHE A 172 3.19 -1.59 14.29
N LEU A 173 2.94 -0.29 14.14
CA LEU A 173 3.01 0.72 15.18
C LEU A 173 1.58 1.13 15.53
N GLU A 174 1.07 0.61 16.65
CA GLU A 174 -0.30 0.80 17.11
C GLU A 174 -0.38 1.99 18.09
N PHE A 175 -1.04 3.06 17.65
CA PHE A 175 -1.39 4.23 18.47
C PHE A 175 -2.88 4.14 18.85
N PRO A 176 -3.37 4.95 19.83
CA PRO A 176 -4.77 4.86 20.29
C PRO A 176 -5.83 4.94 19.19
N GLU A 177 -5.62 5.76 18.15
CA GLU A 177 -6.57 5.98 17.05
C GLU A 177 -5.87 5.93 15.67
N HIS A 178 -4.67 5.32 15.59
CA HIS A 178 -3.89 5.30 14.35
C HIS A 178 -3.05 4.03 14.24
N LEU A 179 -2.91 3.51 13.03
CA LEU A 179 -1.99 2.43 12.68
C LEU A 179 -0.99 2.93 11.64
N ALA A 180 0.29 2.65 11.87
CA ALA A 180 1.35 2.88 10.91
C ALA A 180 2.26 1.65 10.79
N VAL A 181 3.18 1.68 9.81
CA VAL A 181 4.21 0.65 9.65
C VAL A 181 5.54 1.16 10.20
N GLY A 182 6.28 0.31 10.89
CA GLY A 182 7.68 0.53 11.24
C GLY A 182 8.57 -0.35 10.39
N LEU A 183 9.54 0.23 9.67
CA LEU A 183 10.45 -0.49 8.78
C LEU A 183 11.86 -0.56 9.38
N TRP A 184 12.45 -1.75 9.44
CA TRP A 184 13.88 -1.86 9.75
C TRP A 184 14.72 -1.51 8.53
N THR A 185 15.56 -0.48 8.68
CA THR A 185 16.46 0.03 7.64
C THR A 185 17.70 0.64 8.28
N ASP A 186 18.64 1.08 7.45
CA ASP A 186 19.80 1.85 7.89
C ASP A 186 19.37 3.11 8.65
N PRO A 187 20.19 3.61 9.59
CA PRO A 187 19.84 4.77 10.38
C PRO A 187 19.50 6.00 9.53
N ILE A 188 18.31 6.57 9.76
CA ILE A 188 17.85 7.80 9.13
C ILE A 188 18.08 8.96 10.11
N PRO A 189 18.97 9.93 9.78
CA PRO A 189 19.20 11.11 10.63
C PRO A 189 17.91 11.90 10.84
N GLY A 190 17.59 12.17 12.11
CA GLY A 190 16.36 12.89 12.48
C GLY A 190 15.06 12.09 12.29
N GLY A 191 15.14 10.85 11.81
CA GLY A 191 13.98 9.99 11.62
C GLY A 191 13.40 9.48 12.94
N THR A 192 12.08 9.48 13.05
CA THR A 192 11.27 8.88 14.10
C THR A 192 11.26 7.36 13.96
N TYR A 193 11.56 6.65 15.04
CA TYR A 193 11.60 5.19 15.08
C TYR A 193 11.20 4.64 16.45
N TRP A 194 10.87 3.36 16.47
CA TRP A 194 10.68 2.57 17.68
C TRP A 194 11.70 1.44 17.74
N SER A 195 12.25 1.22 18.93
CA SER A 195 13.22 0.15 19.17
C SER A 195 12.48 -1.14 19.51
N HIS A 196 12.75 -2.21 18.77
CA HIS A 196 12.24 -3.55 19.05
C HIS A 196 13.35 -4.57 18.80
N ARG A 197 13.61 -5.46 19.76
CA ARG A 197 14.65 -6.49 19.67
C ARG A 197 16.03 -5.99 19.22
N GLY A 198 16.45 -4.84 19.75
CA GLY A 198 17.75 -4.24 19.40
C GLY A 198 17.82 -3.65 17.99
N ARG A 199 16.71 -3.59 17.25
CA ARG A 199 16.60 -2.94 15.93
C ARG A 199 15.76 -1.68 16.02
N ARG A 200 16.00 -0.74 15.11
CA ARG A 200 15.21 0.49 14.96
C ARG A 200 14.26 0.33 13.78
N PHE A 201 12.96 0.46 14.06
CA PHE A 201 11.91 0.43 13.06
C PHE A 201 11.41 1.86 12.82
N TYR A 202 11.78 2.42 11.66
CA TYR A 202 11.47 3.79 11.27
C TYR A 202 10.04 3.92 10.78
N LEU A 203 9.38 5.02 11.12
CA LEU A 203 7.99 5.30 10.76
C LEU A 203 7.79 5.29 9.23
N CYS A 204 6.78 4.59 8.77
CA CYS A 204 6.24 4.68 7.42
C CYS A 204 4.77 5.09 7.56
N GLU A 205 4.50 6.39 7.45
CA GLU A 205 3.15 6.95 7.49
C GLU A 205 2.46 6.79 6.12
N THR A 206 1.26 6.21 6.11
CA THR A 206 0.50 5.88 4.91
C THR A 206 -0.69 6.80 4.65
N THR A 207 -1.14 7.58 5.64
CA THR A 207 -2.40 8.35 5.55
C THR A 207 -2.25 9.77 5.01
N GLY A 208 -1.02 10.18 4.68
CA GLY A 208 -0.72 11.46 4.03
C GLY A 208 0.28 11.32 2.90
N THR A 209 0.22 12.22 1.91
CA THR A 209 1.13 12.21 0.77
C THR A 209 2.46 12.87 1.10
N GLY A 210 3.55 12.29 0.59
CA GLY A 210 4.88 12.89 0.66
C GLY A 210 5.59 12.70 2.01
N TRP A 211 5.02 11.92 2.94
CA TRP A 211 5.75 11.53 4.13
C TRP A 211 6.92 10.62 3.78
N GLU A 212 8.09 11.03 4.24
CA GLU A 212 9.32 10.27 4.07
C GLU A 212 9.51 9.22 5.16
N ILE A 213 10.29 8.18 4.88
CA ILE A 213 10.60 7.15 5.90
C ILE A 213 11.28 7.83 7.10
N GLY A 214 10.74 7.57 8.30
CA GLY A 214 11.12 8.21 9.54
C GLY A 214 10.40 9.53 9.83
N PHE A 215 9.50 9.99 8.97
CA PHE A 215 8.81 11.27 9.12
C PHE A 215 7.31 11.08 9.01
N GLY A 216 6.56 11.87 9.77
CA GLY A 216 5.12 11.76 9.93
C GLY A 216 4.62 12.82 10.90
N ASP A 217 3.36 12.72 11.30
CA ASP A 217 2.76 13.66 12.23
C ASP A 217 3.53 13.68 13.58
N PRO A 218 3.93 14.87 14.08
CA PRO A 218 4.56 15.00 15.39
C PRO A 218 3.71 14.48 16.56
N GLN A 219 2.40 14.26 16.43
CA GLN A 219 1.60 13.70 17.52
C GLN A 219 1.95 12.25 17.86
N TYR A 220 2.61 11.53 16.94
CA TYR A 220 3.03 10.15 17.17
C TYR A 220 4.22 10.08 18.13
N ARG A 221 3.95 9.60 19.35
CA ARG A 221 4.94 9.59 20.45
C ARG A 221 5.10 8.24 21.14
N LYS A 222 4.03 7.47 21.28
CA LYS A 222 4.03 6.17 21.96
C LYS A 222 3.15 5.20 21.19
N ALA A 223 3.78 4.15 20.65
CA ALA A 223 3.10 3.07 19.95
C ALA A 223 3.36 1.75 20.69
N THR A 224 2.37 0.87 20.64
CA THR A 224 2.59 -0.56 20.88
C THR A 224 3.09 -1.20 19.60
N ILE A 225 3.97 -2.19 19.71
CA ILE A 225 4.56 -2.87 18.55
C ILE A 225 3.95 -4.25 18.41
N SER A 226 3.42 -4.53 17.22
CA SER A 226 2.96 -5.86 16.80
C SER A 226 3.76 -6.35 15.59
N GLU A 227 4.05 -7.64 15.55
CA GLU A 227 4.90 -8.21 14.49
C GLU A 227 4.11 -8.66 13.28
N VAL A 228 4.69 -8.48 12.09
CA VAL A 228 4.06 -8.85 10.82
C VAL A 228 4.14 -10.35 10.53
N ASN A 229 5.33 -10.97 10.70
CA ASN A 229 5.64 -12.31 10.17
C ASN A 229 5.70 -13.45 11.21
N ARG A 230 4.86 -13.46 12.26
CA ARG A 230 4.87 -14.52 13.29
C ARG A 230 3.65 -15.41 13.34
#